data_AF-A0A358QP30-F1
#
_entry.id   AF-A0A358QP30-F1
#
_cell.length_a   1.000
_cell.length_b   1.000
_cell.length_c   1.000
_cell.angle_alpha   90.00
_cell.angle_beta   90.00
_cell.angle_gamma   90.00
#
_symmetry.space_group_name_H-M   'P 1'
#
loop_
_entity.id
_entity.type
_entity.pdbx_description
1 polymer ?
#
loop_
_entity_poly.entity_id
_entity_poly.type
_entity_poly.pdbx_seq_one_letter_code
_entity_poly.pdbx_strand_id
1 'polypeptide(L)'
;MSSLASVLGTGNGVEGPAVVVAGLTRSHAFKVDELVDQRDVVVKGLGELIPRLPAVAGAGVQPDGSILLVLEAAGLIERARRVDSGDRSLEAADGGRREAPVARRAASILVV
;
A
#
# COMPACT_ATOMS: atom_id res chain seq x y z
N MET A 1 -8.71 8.17 -7.07
CA MET A 1 -8.82 6.91 -6.30
C MET A 1 -7.98 5.89 -7.02
N SER A 2 -7.09 5.19 -6.31
CA SER A 2 -6.14 4.24 -6.90
C SER A 2 -6.17 2.91 -6.14
N SER A 3 -5.66 1.83 -6.74
CA SER A 3 -5.48 0.57 -6.02
C SER A 3 -4.32 0.67 -5.03
N LEU A 4 -4.49 0.17 -3.79
CA LEU A 4 -3.40 0.08 -2.83
C LEU A 4 -2.27 -0.85 -3.32
N ALA A 5 -2.63 -2.01 -3.87
CA ALA A 5 -1.67 -2.98 -4.38
C ALA A 5 -0.76 -2.39 -5.47
N SER A 6 -1.33 -1.61 -6.39
CA SER A 6 -0.56 -0.95 -7.45
C SER A 6 0.34 0.17 -6.91
N VAL A 7 -0.12 0.94 -5.93
CA VAL A 7 0.68 1.99 -5.27
C VAL A 7 1.86 1.41 -4.48
N LEU A 8 1.70 0.21 -3.95
CA LEU A 8 2.76 -0.52 -3.24
C LEU A 8 3.64 -1.36 -4.16
N GLY A 9 3.25 -1.58 -5.41
CA GLY A 9 3.95 -2.46 -6.36
C GLY A 9 3.80 -3.94 -6.05
N THR A 10 2.75 -4.35 -5.32
CA THR A 10 2.50 -5.74 -4.93
C THR A 10 1.58 -6.48 -5.91
N GLY A 11 1.03 -5.77 -6.89
CA GLY A 11 0.25 -6.36 -7.98
C GLY A 11 -0.84 -5.43 -8.50
N ASN A 12 -1.82 -6.04 -9.15
CA ASN A 12 -2.96 -5.36 -9.72
C ASN A 12 -4.10 -5.36 -8.70
N GLY A 13 -4.78 -4.23 -8.56
CA GLY A 13 -5.91 -4.11 -7.64
C GLY A 13 -7.04 -5.08 -7.97
N VAL A 14 -7.70 -5.57 -6.93
CA VAL A 14 -8.92 -6.39 -7.04
C VAL A 14 -10.17 -5.54 -6.77
N GLU A 15 -11.34 -6.13 -6.98
CA GLU A 15 -12.59 -5.57 -6.49
C GLU A 15 -12.70 -5.72 -4.97
N GLY A 16 -13.15 -4.67 -4.30
CA GLY A 16 -13.19 -4.59 -2.84
C GLY A 16 -13.49 -3.16 -2.37
N PRO A 17 -13.55 -2.94 -1.05
CA PRO A 17 -13.94 -1.66 -0.47
C PRO A 17 -12.91 -0.55 -0.74
N ALA A 18 -13.36 0.69 -0.63
CA ALA A 18 -12.50 1.86 -0.66
C ALA A 18 -12.21 2.34 0.77
N VAL A 19 -10.94 2.56 1.09
CA VAL A 19 -10.47 3.15 2.35
C VAL A 19 -9.99 4.56 2.07
N VAL A 20 -10.58 5.54 2.75
CA VAL A 20 -10.13 6.93 2.67
C VAL A 20 -9.09 7.16 3.74
N VAL A 21 -7.88 7.50 3.32
CA VAL A 21 -6.76 7.82 4.21
C VAL A 21 -6.56 9.33 4.17
N ALA A 22 -6.53 9.96 5.35
CA ALA A 22 -6.32 11.39 5.49
C ALA A 22 -4.98 11.66 6.18
N GLY A 23 -4.14 12.45 5.52
CA GLY A 23 -3.04 13.15 6.16
C GLY A 23 -3.45 14.55 6.60
N LEU A 24 -2.50 15.34 7.09
CA LEU A 24 -2.75 16.68 7.66
C LEU A 24 -3.48 17.66 6.72
N THR A 25 -3.17 17.62 5.42
CA THR A 25 -3.69 18.60 4.45
C THR A 25 -4.42 17.96 3.28
N ARG A 26 -4.41 16.64 3.19
CA ARG A 26 -4.85 15.91 1.99
C ARG A 26 -5.40 14.55 2.38
N SER A 27 -6.33 14.06 1.58
CA SER A 27 -6.82 12.69 1.67
C SER A 27 -6.76 12.01 0.31
N HIS A 28 -6.72 10.68 0.31
CA HIS A 28 -6.82 9.87 -0.89
C HIS A 28 -7.60 8.59 -0.60
N ALA A 29 -8.42 8.17 -1.56
CA ALA A 29 -9.14 6.91 -1.47
C ALA A 29 -8.33 5.79 -2.14
N PHE A 30 -8.12 4.70 -1.41
CA PHE A 30 -7.45 3.49 -1.85
C PHE A 30 -8.43 2.35 -1.96
N LYS A 31 -8.46 1.67 -3.11
CA LYS A 31 -9.18 0.40 -3.24
C LYS A 31 -8.35 -0.72 -2.62
N VAL A 32 -8.96 -1.49 -1.72
CA VAL A 32 -8.34 -2.62 -1.01
C VAL A 32 -9.15 -3.89 -1.24
N ASP A 33 -8.55 -5.02 -0.90
CA ASP A 33 -9.15 -6.34 -1.11
C ASP A 33 -10.31 -6.55 -0.11
N GLU A 34 -10.04 -6.34 1.17
CA GLU A 34 -11.00 -6.47 2.26
C GLU A 34 -10.62 -5.64 3.49
N LEU A 35 -11.59 -5.42 4.38
CA LEU A 35 -11.35 -4.89 5.72
C LEU A 35 -11.39 -6.04 6.71
N VAL A 36 -10.24 -6.39 7.27
CA VAL A 36 -10.13 -7.56 8.15
C VAL A 36 -10.57 -7.22 9.58
N ASP A 37 -10.02 -6.14 10.15
CA ASP A 37 -10.19 -5.82 11.57
C ASP A 37 -9.69 -4.40 11.91
N GLN A 38 -10.08 -3.90 13.08
CA GLN A 38 -9.50 -2.72 13.72
C GLN A 38 -8.89 -3.16 15.07
N ARG A 39 -7.58 -2.98 15.23
CA ARG A 39 -6.86 -3.41 16.45
C ARG A 39 -5.74 -2.46 16.84
N ASP A 40 -5.44 -2.44 18.12
CA ASP A 40 -4.26 -1.76 18.65
C ASP A 40 -3.01 -2.58 18.32
N VAL A 41 -1.98 -1.92 17.77
CA VAL A 41 -0.74 -2.57 17.35
C VAL A 41 0.45 -1.82 17.92
N VAL A 42 1.42 -2.58 18.44
CA VAL A 42 2.74 -2.03 18.76
C VAL A 42 3.55 -1.90 17.48
N VAL A 43 3.80 -0.66 17.06
CA VAL A 43 4.63 -0.37 15.88
C VAL A 43 6.09 -0.50 16.24
N LYS A 44 6.80 -1.44 15.62
CA LYS A 44 8.26 -1.54 15.70
C LYS A 44 8.89 -1.04 14.41
N GLY A 45 9.98 -0.30 14.53
CA GLY A 45 10.79 0.07 13.37
C GLY A 45 11.36 -1.18 12.69
N LEU A 46 11.69 -1.07 11.40
CA LEU A 46 12.23 -2.17 10.59
C LEU A 46 13.71 -2.50 10.86
N GLY A 47 14.30 -1.90 11.90
CA GLY A 47 15.72 -2.03 12.25
C GLY A 47 16.62 -1.03 11.52
N GLU A 48 17.86 -0.91 11.99
CA GLU A 48 18.82 0.11 11.52
C GLU A 48 19.41 -0.18 10.14
N LEU A 49 19.37 -1.45 9.71
CA LEU A 49 19.88 -1.88 8.40
C LEU A 49 18.88 -1.61 7.26
N ILE A 50 17.63 -1.28 7.58
CA ILE A 50 16.59 -1.02 6.59
C ILE A 50 16.40 0.49 6.47
N PRO A 51 16.60 1.08 5.28
CA PRO A 51 16.37 2.51 5.09
C PRO A 51 14.89 2.84 5.32
N ARG A 52 14.62 4.05 5.80
CA ARG A 52 13.24 4.51 6.00
C ARG A 52 12.47 4.41 4.69
N LEU A 53 11.37 3.67 4.72
CA LEU A 53 10.45 3.52 3.59
C LEU A 53 9.36 4.58 3.73
N PRO A 54 9.23 5.53 2.79
CA PRO A 54 8.31 6.67 2.96
C PRO A 54 6.85 6.30 3.23
N ALA A 55 6.38 5.15 2.72
CA ALA A 55 5.00 4.69 2.89
C ALA A 55 4.82 3.73 4.08
N VAL A 56 5.86 3.43 4.86
CA VAL A 56 5.81 2.45 5.95
C VAL A 56 6.30 3.09 7.25
N ALA A 57 5.43 3.11 8.26
CA ALA A 57 5.75 3.57 9.59
C ALA A 57 6.52 2.49 10.39
N GLY A 58 6.22 1.22 10.13
CA GLY A 58 6.90 0.09 10.76
C GLY A 58 6.22 -1.25 10.47
N ALA A 59 6.48 -2.22 11.34
CA ALA A 59 5.85 -3.52 11.29
C ALA A 59 5.57 -4.08 12.69
N GLY A 60 4.63 -5.02 12.76
CA GLY A 60 4.35 -5.84 13.93
C GLY A 60 4.41 -7.33 13.56
N VAL A 61 4.68 -8.18 14.56
CA VAL A 61 4.62 -9.64 14.41
C VAL A 61 3.37 -10.13 15.13
N GLN A 62 2.52 -10.87 14.43
CA GLN A 62 1.30 -11.45 14.97
C GLN A 62 1.60 -12.77 15.72
N PRO A 63 0.68 -13.26 16.59
CA PRO A 63 0.89 -14.50 17.34
C PRO A 63 1.11 -15.75 16.47
N ASP A 64 0.58 -15.75 15.25
CA ASP A 64 0.75 -16.81 14.25
C ASP A 64 2.08 -16.69 13.47
N GLY A 65 2.90 -15.69 13.78
CA GLY A 65 4.17 -15.40 13.13
C GLY A 65 4.07 -14.58 11.84
N SER A 66 2.86 -14.20 11.41
CA SER A 66 2.70 -13.33 10.26
C SER A 66 3.13 -11.89 10.56
N ILE A 67 3.57 -11.17 9.52
CA ILE A 67 4.05 -9.79 9.64
C ILE A 67 2.95 -8.83 9.19
N LEU A 68 2.60 -7.90 10.08
CA LEU A 68 1.70 -6.80 9.79
C LEU A 68 2.53 -5.55 9.45
N LEU A 69 2.35 -5.01 8.25
CA LEU A 69 2.93 -3.71 7.90
C LEU A 69 2.00 -2.58 8.34
N VAL A 70 2.59 -1.56 8.97
CA VAL A 70 1.89 -0.33 9.35
C VAL A 70 2.30 0.76 8.38
N LEU A 71 1.35 1.27 7.61
CA LEU A 71 1.61 2.27 6.58
C LEU A 71 1.63 3.70 7.15
N GLU A 72 2.41 4.56 6.51
CA GLU A 72 2.45 6.00 6.81
C GLU A 72 1.59 6.75 5.78
N ALA A 73 0.59 7.48 6.26
CA ALA A 73 -0.44 8.11 5.43
C ALA A 73 0.11 9.13 4.43
N ALA A 74 1.01 10.03 4.86
CA ALA A 74 1.50 11.11 4.01
C ALA A 74 2.32 10.57 2.83
N GLY A 75 3.22 9.63 3.08
CA GLY A 75 4.03 8.97 2.06
C GLY A 75 3.23 8.06 1.15
N LEU A 76 2.17 7.41 1.66
CA LEU A 76 1.26 6.62 0.83
C LEU A 76 0.45 7.51 -0.12
N ILE A 77 -0.09 8.62 0.38
CA ILE A 77 -0.82 9.62 -0.41
C ILE A 77 0.10 10.25 -1.48
N GLU A 78 1.35 10.55 -1.14
CA GLU A 78 2.34 11.07 -2.09
C GLU A 78 2.68 10.05 -3.19
N ARG A 79 2.87 8.77 -2.84
CA ARG A 79 3.08 7.71 -3.84
C ARG A 79 1.88 7.56 -4.78
N ALA A 80 0.66 7.59 -4.24
CA ALA A 80 -0.55 7.45 -5.04
C ALA A 80 -0.64 8.52 -6.14
N ARG A 81 -0.29 9.76 -5.80
CA ARG A 81 -0.24 10.85 -6.79
C ARG A 81 0.81 10.64 -7.86
N ARG A 82 1.95 10.03 -7.54
CA ARG A 82 3.00 9.74 -8.53
C ARG A 82 2.56 8.68 -9.52
N VAL A 83 1.83 7.66 -9.05
CA VAL A 83 1.23 6.66 -9.93
C VAL A 83 0.19 7.33 -10.85
N ASP A 84 -0.70 8.14 -10.28
CA ASP A 84 -1.70 8.90 -11.06
C ASP A 84 -1.05 9.90 -12.06
N SER A 85 0.13 10.44 -11.75
CA SER A 85 0.85 11.39 -12.62
C SER A 85 1.73 10.68 -13.68
N GLY A 86 2.27 9.51 -13.33
CA GLY A 86 3.07 8.67 -14.22
C GLY A 86 2.23 8.08 -15.35
N ASP A 87 1.00 7.65 -15.05
CA ASP A 87 0.05 7.20 -16.08
C ASP A 87 -0.25 8.30 -17.11
N ARG A 88 -0.44 9.56 -16.68
CA ARG A 88 -0.67 10.68 -17.62
C ARG A 88 0.52 11.01 -18.52
N SER A 89 1.72 10.54 -18.19
CA SER A 89 2.92 10.73 -19.02
C SER A 89 3.12 9.58 -20.01
N LEU A 90 2.64 8.39 -19.66
CA LEU A 90 2.78 7.14 -20.40
C LEU A 90 1.59 6.85 -21.32
N GLU A 91 0.41 7.43 -21.09
CA GLU A 91 -0.71 7.35 -22.05
C GLU A 91 -0.39 7.96 -23.42
N ALA A 92 0.69 8.75 -23.54
CA ALA A 92 1.22 9.21 -24.82
C ALA A 92 2.12 8.18 -25.53
N ALA A 93 2.48 7.06 -24.91
CA ALA A 93 3.41 6.07 -25.48
C ALA A 93 3.20 4.64 -24.92
N ASP A 94 2.46 3.82 -25.69
CA ASP A 94 2.58 2.34 -25.79
C ASP A 94 2.16 1.51 -24.55
N GLY A 95 1.44 0.38 -24.62
CA GLY A 95 1.46 -0.67 -25.64
C GLY A 95 1.89 -2.01 -25.00
N GLY A 96 0.98 -2.68 -24.29
CA GLY A 96 0.96 -4.13 -24.02
C GLY A 96 2.20 -4.84 -23.43
N ARG A 97 2.12 -5.23 -22.15
CA ARG A 97 2.81 -6.44 -21.66
C ARG A 97 2.09 -7.06 -20.46
N ARG A 98 1.47 -8.23 -20.67
CA ARG A 98 0.85 -9.07 -19.61
C ARG A 98 1.94 -9.95 -18.98
N GLU A 99 2.20 -9.78 -17.69
CA GLU A 99 3.03 -10.69 -16.90
C GLU A 99 2.18 -11.65 -16.05
N ALA A 100 2.67 -12.88 -15.92
CA ALA A 100 2.03 -14.03 -15.30
C ALA A 100 1.99 -13.96 -13.76
N PRO A 101 1.03 -14.63 -13.09
CA PRO A 101 0.87 -14.50 -11.65
C PRO A 101 1.87 -15.36 -10.88
N VAL A 102 2.78 -14.71 -10.15
CA VAL A 102 3.64 -15.35 -9.13
C VAL A 102 2.81 -15.60 -7.88
N ALA A 103 2.93 -16.80 -7.30
CA ALA A 103 2.22 -17.22 -6.08
C ALA A 103 2.37 -16.18 -4.95
N ARG A 104 1.27 -15.48 -4.64
CA ARG A 104 1.22 -14.38 -3.66
C ARG A 104 1.13 -14.95 -2.25
N ARG A 105 2.12 -14.65 -1.41
CA ARG A 105 1.92 -14.69 0.05
C ARG A 105 0.99 -13.54 0.42
N ALA A 106 -0.10 -13.85 1.11
CA ALA A 106 -1.02 -12.84 1.63
C ALA A 106 -0.28 -11.96 2.64
N ALA A 107 -0.01 -10.72 2.27
CA ALA A 107 0.47 -9.69 3.19
C ALA A 107 -0.73 -8.86 3.61
N SER A 108 -1.17 -9.01 4.86
CA SER A 108 -2.21 -8.15 5.43
C SER A 108 -1.59 -6.78 5.74
N ILE A 109 -2.26 -5.72 5.30
CA ILE A 109 -1.78 -4.34 5.45
C ILE A 109 -2.75 -3.61 6.38
N LEU A 110 -2.25 -3.08 7.49
CA LEU A 110 -3.04 -2.22 8.38
C LEU A 110 -2.71 -0.76 8.06
N VAL A 111 -3.78 0.00 7.84
CA VAL A 111 -3.71 1.46 7.82
C VAL A 111 -4.25 1.94 9.16
N VAL A 112 -3.43 2.65 9.92
CA VAL A 112 -3.80 3.29 11.18
C VAL A 112 -4.00 4.78 10.93
#